data_AF-A0A3C0T3W8-F1
#
_entry.id   AF-A0A3C0T3W8-F1
#
_cell.length_a   1.000
_cell.length_b   1.000
_cell.length_c   1.000
_cell.angle_alpha   90.00
_cell.angle_beta   90.00
_cell.angle_gamma   90.00
#
_symmetry.space_group_name_H-M   'P 1'
#
loop_
_entity.id
_entity.type
_entity.pdbx_description
1 polymer ?
#
loop_
_entity_poly.entity_id
_entity_poly.type
_entity_poly.pdbx_seq_one_letter_code
_entity_poly.pdbx_strand_id
1 'polypeptide(L)'
;MNSARLMVSGQATGIAEAAYREAYKYAQERIQFGKAIIEFPPVYEMLTEMKIAVEASRTLLYETSRFVDFKECYEHVAETHPERAAEVKSEMKRYTRLANLFTPMTKLYNTEAANKVTYDGIQIHGGTGYMKEFNAERHYRDARITNIYEGTSQLQVVAAIGGITSGTASRFIEDFIESTDFSHCKDLLGQVEKAQLNFDKTLLKIKEIADADVVTYHSRRLVEMATDIVIALLFMRDAKHSERKIKVAETFIAKMVTRVEMNMNFIVGEESTLLKNYQEIIG
;
A
#
# COMPACT_ATOMS: atom_id res chain seq x y z
N MET A 1 -13.51 8.52 11.76
CA MET A 1 -12.83 8.44 10.44
C MET A 1 -12.08 7.13 10.22
N ASN A 2 -11.36 6.60 11.21
CA ASN A 2 -10.57 5.35 11.05
C ASN A 2 -11.41 4.17 10.53
N SER A 3 -12.59 3.93 11.10
CA SER A 3 -13.49 2.85 10.67
C SER A 3 -14.02 3.05 9.24
N ALA A 4 -14.33 4.29 8.84
CA ALA A 4 -14.78 4.59 7.48
C ALA A 4 -13.67 4.36 6.43
N ARG A 5 -12.44 4.79 6.72
CA ARG A 5 -11.26 4.50 5.87
C ARG A 5 -11.05 3.00 5.73
N LEU A 6 -11.15 2.25 6.82
CA LEU A 6 -10.97 0.80 6.84
C LEU A 6 -12.07 0.08 6.03
N MET A 7 -13.32 0.51 6.16
CA MET A 7 -14.45 0.02 5.36
C MET A 7 -14.19 0.22 3.86
N VAL A 8 -13.76 1.42 3.45
CA VAL A 8 -13.44 1.71 2.05
C VAL A 8 -12.28 0.87 1.54
N SER A 9 -11.23 0.67 2.34
CA SER A 9 -10.14 -0.23 2.02
C SER A 9 -10.62 -1.67 1.78
N GLY A 10 -11.56 -2.15 2.59
CA GLY A 10 -12.20 -3.45 2.41
C GLY A 10 -12.99 -3.56 1.10
N GLN A 11 -13.78 -2.54 0.77
CA GLN A 11 -14.52 -2.46 -0.51
C GLN A 11 -13.56 -2.50 -1.71
N ALA A 12 -12.52 -1.68 -1.68
CA ALA A 12 -11.51 -1.62 -2.75
C ALA A 12 -10.81 -2.98 -2.95
N THR A 13 -10.38 -3.64 -1.86
CA THR A 13 -9.78 -4.98 -1.92
C THR A 13 -10.74 -6.01 -2.52
N GLY A 14 -12.04 -5.95 -2.16
CA GLY A 14 -13.06 -6.84 -2.68
C GLY A 14 -13.29 -6.66 -4.18
N ILE A 15 -13.39 -5.41 -4.64
CA ILE A 15 -13.54 -5.08 -6.07
C ILE A 15 -12.31 -5.54 -6.86
N ALA A 16 -11.10 -5.29 -6.35
CA ALA A 16 -9.86 -5.71 -6.98
C ALA A 16 -9.74 -7.24 -7.11
N GLU A 17 -10.10 -7.99 -6.07
CA GLU A 17 -10.11 -9.46 -6.12
C GLU A 17 -11.14 -9.98 -7.15
N ALA A 18 -12.32 -9.37 -7.22
CA ALA A 18 -13.35 -9.76 -8.21
C ALA A 18 -12.85 -9.53 -9.65
N ALA A 19 -12.28 -8.35 -9.92
CA ALA A 19 -11.73 -8.02 -11.23
C ALA A 19 -10.56 -8.93 -11.62
N TYR A 20 -9.67 -9.24 -10.69
CA TYR A 20 -8.59 -10.20 -10.92
C TYR A 20 -9.12 -11.59 -11.29
N ARG A 21 -10.10 -12.11 -10.55
CA ARG A 21 -10.67 -13.44 -10.84
C ARG A 21 -11.33 -13.50 -12.21
N GLU A 22 -12.06 -12.46 -12.58
CA GLU A 22 -12.71 -12.38 -13.89
C GLU A 22 -11.66 -12.33 -15.01
N ALA A 23 -10.65 -11.47 -14.87
CA ALA A 23 -9.55 -11.37 -15.84
C ALA A 23 -8.73 -12.66 -15.96
N TYR A 24 -8.41 -13.29 -14.83
CA TYR A 24 -7.69 -14.56 -14.80
C TYR A 24 -8.47 -15.66 -15.54
N LYS A 25 -9.77 -15.79 -15.25
CA LYS A 25 -10.64 -16.75 -15.94
C LYS A 25 -10.67 -16.48 -17.45
N TYR A 26 -10.93 -15.23 -17.85
CA TYR A 26 -10.97 -14.85 -19.26
C TYR A 26 -9.64 -15.18 -19.97
N ALA A 27 -8.51 -14.92 -19.32
CA ALA A 27 -7.20 -15.17 -19.90
C ALA A 27 -6.91 -16.66 -20.14
N GLN A 28 -7.50 -17.55 -19.33
CA GLN A 28 -7.38 -19.00 -19.52
C GLN A 28 -8.23 -19.51 -20.70
N GLU A 29 -9.38 -18.89 -20.95
CA GLU A 29 -10.36 -19.36 -21.94
C GLU A 29 -10.17 -18.71 -23.32
N ARG A 30 -9.67 -17.47 -23.37
CA ARG A 30 -9.54 -16.71 -24.61
C ARG A 30 -8.36 -17.21 -25.45
N ILE A 31 -8.65 -17.73 -26.64
CA ILE A 31 -7.64 -18.15 -27.62
C ILE A 31 -7.31 -17.02 -28.60
N GLN A 32 -6.04 -16.67 -28.73
CA GLN A 32 -5.49 -15.81 -29.79
C GLN A 32 -4.15 -16.35 -30.26
N PHE A 33 -3.85 -16.18 -31.55
CA PHE A 33 -2.64 -16.73 -32.18
C PHE A 33 -2.41 -18.22 -31.86
N GLY A 34 -3.49 -18.99 -31.81
CA GLY A 34 -3.46 -20.45 -31.63
C GLY A 34 -3.28 -20.96 -30.19
N LYS A 35 -3.26 -20.09 -29.16
CA LYS A 35 -3.13 -20.52 -27.76
C LYS A 35 -3.88 -19.61 -26.78
N ALA A 36 -4.01 -20.03 -25.52
CA ALA A 36 -4.68 -19.21 -24.51
C ALA A 36 -3.88 -17.94 -24.22
N ILE A 37 -4.55 -16.80 -24.02
CA ILE A 37 -3.82 -15.54 -23.86
C ILE A 37 -2.98 -15.50 -22.59
N ILE A 38 -3.33 -16.29 -21.56
CA ILE A 38 -2.51 -16.46 -20.34
C ILE A 38 -1.11 -17.02 -20.64
N GLU A 39 -0.89 -17.65 -21.79
CA GLU A 39 0.41 -18.18 -22.20
C GLU A 39 1.35 -17.12 -22.82
N PHE A 40 0.90 -15.87 -22.96
CA PHE A 40 1.76 -14.77 -23.42
C PHE A 40 2.40 -14.04 -22.23
N PRO A 41 3.73 -13.81 -22.25
CA PRO A 41 4.42 -13.11 -21.16
C PRO A 41 3.83 -11.79 -20.73
N PRO A 42 3.46 -10.87 -21.65
CA PRO A 42 2.84 -9.62 -21.24
C PRO A 42 1.51 -9.80 -20.48
N VAL A 43 0.75 -10.87 -20.76
CA VAL A 43 -0.55 -11.12 -20.12
C VAL A 43 -0.37 -11.74 -18.73
N TYR A 44 0.47 -12.77 -18.60
CA TYR A 44 0.71 -13.35 -17.27
C TYR A 44 1.48 -12.41 -16.36
N GLU A 45 2.28 -11.47 -16.89
CA GLU A 45 2.89 -10.41 -16.10
C GLU A 45 1.81 -9.49 -15.50
N MET A 46 0.87 -9.00 -16.31
CA MET A 46 -0.26 -8.20 -15.82
C MET A 46 -1.06 -8.95 -14.75
N LEU A 47 -1.40 -10.22 -14.99
CA LEU A 47 -2.11 -11.06 -14.02
C LEU A 47 -1.31 -11.24 -12.72
N THR A 48 0.02 -11.35 -12.82
CA THR A 48 0.91 -11.46 -11.66
C THR A 48 0.90 -10.16 -10.86
N GLU A 49 1.04 -9.01 -11.51
CA GLU A 49 0.96 -7.70 -10.86
C GLU A 49 -0.40 -7.50 -10.18
N MET A 50 -1.49 -7.82 -10.87
CA MET A 50 -2.83 -7.74 -10.31
C MET A 50 -2.97 -8.61 -9.06
N LYS A 51 -2.47 -9.85 -9.11
CA LYS A 51 -2.55 -10.76 -7.97
C LYS A 51 -1.75 -10.26 -6.77
N ILE A 52 -0.53 -9.78 -7.01
CA ILE A 52 0.34 -9.24 -5.96
C ILE A 52 -0.32 -8.00 -5.33
N ALA A 53 -0.87 -7.09 -6.13
CA ALA A 53 -1.56 -5.89 -5.62
C ALA A 53 -2.78 -6.23 -4.74
N VAL A 54 -3.56 -7.25 -5.12
CA VAL A 54 -4.69 -7.73 -4.33
C VAL A 54 -4.23 -8.37 -3.01
N GLU A 55 -3.14 -9.15 -3.04
CA GLU A 55 -2.60 -9.74 -1.82
C GLU A 55 -1.96 -8.71 -0.88
N ALA A 56 -1.31 -7.69 -1.43
CA ALA A 56 -0.77 -6.57 -0.68
C ALA A 56 -1.89 -5.77 -0.02
N SER A 57 -2.96 -5.47 -0.78
CA SER A 57 -4.14 -4.79 -0.26
C SER A 57 -4.79 -5.56 0.90
N ARG A 58 -4.79 -6.90 0.81
CA ARG A 58 -5.36 -7.77 1.85
C ARG A 58 -4.50 -7.84 3.10
N THR A 59 -3.18 -8.03 2.97
CA THR A 59 -2.30 -8.14 4.14
C THR A 59 -2.23 -6.82 4.91
N LEU A 60 -2.16 -5.69 4.18
CA LEU A 60 -2.17 -4.35 4.77
C LEU A 60 -3.51 -4.02 5.44
N LEU A 61 -4.63 -4.42 4.82
CA LEU A 61 -5.96 -4.27 5.42
C LEU A 61 -6.09 -5.02 6.73
N TYR A 62 -5.65 -6.28 6.79
CA TYR A 62 -5.76 -7.08 8.01
C TYR A 62 -4.83 -6.59 9.12
N GLU A 63 -3.59 -6.19 8.80
CA GLU A 63 -2.70 -5.63 9.82
C GLU A 63 -3.26 -4.31 10.38
N THR A 64 -3.81 -3.47 9.51
CA THR A 64 -4.44 -2.22 9.94
C THR A 64 -5.69 -2.46 10.76
N SER A 65 -6.50 -3.45 10.38
CA SER A 65 -7.69 -3.85 11.16
C SER A 65 -7.26 -4.28 12.56
N ARG A 66 -6.21 -5.09 12.69
CA ARG A 66 -5.63 -5.48 13.98
C ARG A 66 -5.24 -4.28 14.84
N PHE A 67 -4.62 -3.24 14.25
CA PHE A 67 -4.28 -2.03 15.01
C PHE A 67 -5.50 -1.26 15.50
N VAL A 68 -6.53 -1.16 14.66
CA VAL A 68 -7.80 -0.52 15.03
C VAL A 68 -8.48 -1.35 16.13
N ASP A 69 -8.58 -2.66 16.00
CA ASP A 69 -9.18 -3.53 17.01
C ASP A 69 -8.49 -3.41 18.36
N PHE A 70 -7.15 -3.46 18.41
CA PHE A 70 -6.43 -3.25 19.67
C PHE A 70 -6.66 -1.87 20.26
N LYS A 71 -6.67 -0.81 19.43
CA LYS A 71 -7.00 0.55 19.90
C LYS A 71 -8.39 0.57 20.56
N GLU A 72 -9.42 0.09 19.88
CA GLU A 72 -10.80 0.10 20.39
C GLU A 72 -10.93 -0.77 21.66
N CYS A 73 -10.27 -1.92 21.71
CA CYS A 73 -10.24 -2.77 22.90
C CYS A 73 -9.61 -2.06 24.11
N TYR A 74 -8.47 -1.39 23.94
CA TYR A 74 -7.83 -0.67 25.04
C TYR A 74 -8.63 0.56 25.49
N GLU A 75 -9.24 1.28 24.56
CA GLU A 75 -10.16 2.38 24.86
C GLU A 75 -11.37 1.87 25.65
N HIS A 76 -11.98 0.77 25.21
CA HIS A 76 -13.10 0.14 25.90
C HIS A 76 -12.75 -0.28 27.33
N VAL A 77 -11.57 -0.89 27.55
CA VAL A 77 -11.10 -1.26 28.90
C VAL A 77 -10.91 0.00 29.76
N ALA A 78 -10.30 1.05 29.23
CA ALA A 78 -10.09 2.29 29.99
C ALA A 78 -11.41 2.99 30.37
N GLU A 79 -12.44 2.88 29.52
CA GLU A 79 -13.78 3.45 29.75
C GLU A 79 -14.62 2.62 30.72
N THR A 80 -14.61 1.29 30.56
CA THR A 80 -15.47 0.38 31.36
C THR A 80 -14.83 -0.06 32.67
N HIS A 81 -13.50 -0.01 32.77
CA HIS A 81 -12.71 -0.40 33.94
C HIS A 81 -11.68 0.70 34.29
N PRO A 82 -12.11 1.86 34.82
CA PRO A 82 -11.23 3.00 35.10
C PRO A 82 -10.05 2.67 36.03
N GLU A 83 -10.20 1.70 36.92
CA GLU A 83 -9.15 1.20 37.80
C GLU A 83 -8.00 0.55 37.03
N ARG A 84 -8.26 0.05 35.82
CA ARG A 84 -7.29 -0.56 34.91
C ARG A 84 -6.79 0.40 33.83
N ALA A 85 -7.29 1.64 33.79
CA ALA A 85 -6.92 2.62 32.77
C ALA A 85 -5.41 2.91 32.77
N ALA A 86 -4.76 2.88 33.93
CA ALA A 86 -3.32 3.07 34.05
C ALA A 86 -2.52 1.92 33.42
N GLU A 87 -3.01 0.67 33.52
CA GLU A 87 -2.36 -0.54 32.99
C GLU A 87 -2.30 -0.49 31.45
N VAL A 88 -3.40 -0.08 30.82
CA VAL A 88 -3.54 -0.11 29.36
C VAL A 88 -3.07 1.17 28.67
N LYS A 89 -2.77 2.24 29.43
CA LYS A 89 -2.48 3.57 28.89
C LYS A 89 -1.35 3.59 27.84
N SER A 90 -0.28 2.83 28.08
CA SER A 90 0.87 2.78 27.16
C SER A 90 0.49 2.12 25.84
N GLU A 91 -0.14 0.94 25.90
CA GLU A 91 -0.56 0.18 24.73
C GLU A 91 -1.67 0.91 23.96
N MET A 92 -2.64 1.49 24.67
CA MET A 92 -3.66 2.36 24.07
C MET A 92 -3.01 3.45 23.22
N LYS A 93 -2.05 4.21 23.80
CA LYS A 93 -1.35 5.28 23.07
C LYS A 93 -0.56 4.75 21.86
N ARG A 94 0.05 3.57 21.98
CA ARG A 94 0.76 2.91 20.87
C ARG A 94 -0.20 2.59 19.73
N TYR A 95 -1.29 1.87 20.01
CA TYR A 95 -2.25 1.45 18.98
C TYR A 95 -3.08 2.61 18.44
N THR A 96 -3.35 3.66 19.21
CA THR A 96 -3.93 4.91 18.66
C THR A 96 -3.02 5.52 17.60
N ARG A 97 -1.70 5.60 17.84
CA ARG A 97 -0.74 6.13 16.86
C ARG A 97 -0.64 5.25 15.62
N LEU A 98 -0.57 3.93 15.80
CA LEU A 98 -0.54 2.99 14.68
C LEU A 98 -1.83 3.07 13.86
N ALA A 99 -3.00 3.04 14.48
CA ALA A 99 -4.28 3.16 13.79
C ALA A 99 -4.39 4.48 13.00
N ASN A 100 -3.94 5.60 13.57
CA ASN A 100 -3.97 6.91 12.90
C ASN A 100 -3.01 6.99 11.71
N LEU A 101 -1.88 6.29 11.74
CA LEU A 101 -0.93 6.20 10.62
C LEU A 101 -1.42 5.23 9.54
N PHE A 102 -1.81 4.02 9.93
CA PHE A 102 -2.06 2.92 9.01
C PHE A 102 -3.41 3.01 8.30
N THR A 103 -4.44 3.59 8.91
CA THR A 103 -5.76 3.73 8.26
C THR A 103 -5.74 4.59 6.99
N PRO A 104 -5.10 5.78 6.95
CA PRO A 104 -4.95 6.52 5.70
C PRO A 104 -3.97 5.84 4.72
N MET A 105 -2.87 5.24 5.18
CA MET A 105 -1.94 4.49 4.31
C MET A 105 -2.65 3.35 3.59
N THR A 106 -3.46 2.57 4.31
CA THR A 106 -4.20 1.44 3.77
C THR A 106 -5.24 1.89 2.77
N LYS A 107 -6.01 2.96 3.08
CA LYS A 107 -6.99 3.48 2.12
C LYS A 107 -6.30 3.97 0.85
N LEU A 108 -5.21 4.72 1.00
CA LEU A 108 -4.43 5.19 -0.14
C LEU A 108 -3.99 4.01 -1.02
N TYR A 109 -3.29 3.04 -0.45
CA TYR A 109 -2.79 1.89 -1.21
C TYR A 109 -3.92 1.07 -1.84
N ASN A 110 -4.88 0.62 -1.04
CA ASN A 110 -5.91 -0.32 -1.50
C ASN A 110 -6.79 0.29 -2.60
N THR A 111 -7.12 1.58 -2.49
CA THR A 111 -8.02 2.23 -3.47
C THR A 111 -7.29 2.55 -4.78
N GLU A 112 -6.03 2.97 -4.73
CA GLU A 112 -5.20 3.15 -5.94
C GLU A 112 -4.89 1.79 -6.60
N ALA A 113 -4.58 0.76 -5.81
CA ALA A 113 -4.40 -0.60 -6.29
C ALA A 113 -5.66 -1.15 -6.97
N ALA A 114 -6.84 -0.93 -6.38
CA ALA A 114 -8.11 -1.36 -6.98
C ALA A 114 -8.36 -0.67 -8.34
N ASN A 115 -8.03 0.61 -8.48
CA ASN A 115 -8.15 1.31 -9.77
C ASN A 115 -7.20 0.70 -10.81
N LYS A 116 -5.93 0.41 -10.45
CA LYS A 116 -4.97 -0.22 -11.37
C LYS A 116 -5.39 -1.64 -11.76
N VAL A 117 -5.78 -2.46 -10.79
CA VAL A 117 -6.22 -3.84 -11.02
C VAL A 117 -7.45 -3.88 -11.92
N THR A 118 -8.43 -3.01 -11.70
CA THR A 118 -9.64 -2.99 -12.54
C THR A 118 -9.37 -2.43 -13.94
N TYR A 119 -8.48 -1.45 -14.06
CA TYR A 119 -7.98 -0.97 -15.36
C TYR A 119 -7.32 -2.10 -16.16
N ASP A 120 -6.38 -2.83 -15.53
CA ASP A 120 -5.72 -3.98 -16.17
C ASP A 120 -6.69 -5.11 -16.47
N GLY A 121 -7.72 -5.28 -15.63
CA GLY A 121 -8.81 -6.21 -15.87
C GLY A 121 -9.53 -5.94 -17.19
N ILE A 122 -9.86 -4.67 -17.49
CA ILE A 122 -10.42 -4.29 -18.79
C ILE A 122 -9.42 -4.60 -19.91
N GLN A 123 -8.15 -4.24 -19.72
CA GLN A 123 -7.11 -4.43 -20.72
C GLN A 123 -6.88 -5.91 -21.10
N ILE A 124 -6.98 -6.83 -20.13
CA ILE A 124 -6.89 -8.29 -20.37
C ILE A 124 -8.07 -8.80 -21.21
N HIS A 125 -9.26 -8.24 -21.00
CA HIS A 125 -10.44 -8.58 -21.81
C HIS A 125 -10.35 -7.99 -23.23
N GLY A 126 -9.57 -6.92 -23.42
CA GLY A 126 -9.48 -6.21 -24.69
C GLY A 126 -10.77 -5.42 -24.98
N GLY A 127 -11.19 -5.36 -26.24
CA GLY A 127 -12.38 -4.60 -26.64
C GLY A 127 -13.67 -5.01 -25.91
N THR A 128 -13.85 -6.31 -25.63
CA THR A 128 -15.03 -6.81 -24.90
C THR A 128 -15.04 -6.39 -23.43
N GLY A 129 -13.88 -6.08 -22.84
CA GLY A 129 -13.78 -5.54 -21.48
C GLY A 129 -14.34 -4.13 -21.33
N TYR A 130 -14.41 -3.38 -22.43
CA TYR A 130 -15.05 -2.07 -22.50
C TYR A 130 -16.57 -2.18 -22.68
N MET A 131 -17.05 -3.34 -23.16
CA MET A 131 -18.46 -3.63 -23.38
C MET A 131 -19.09 -4.22 -22.12
N LYS A 132 -20.43 -4.21 -22.05
CA LYS A 132 -21.20 -4.75 -20.91
C LYS A 132 -21.39 -6.28 -20.94
N GLU A 133 -20.63 -6.98 -21.78
CA GLU A 133 -20.65 -8.45 -21.86
C GLU A 133 -19.97 -9.09 -20.64
N PHE A 134 -18.91 -8.44 -20.14
CA PHE A 134 -18.19 -8.80 -18.92
C PHE A 134 -18.41 -7.73 -17.85
N ASN A 135 -18.15 -8.06 -16.59
CA ASN A 135 -18.26 -7.09 -15.51
C ASN A 135 -17.02 -6.20 -15.35
N ALA A 136 -15.98 -6.41 -16.18
CA ALA A 136 -14.74 -5.63 -16.17
C ALA A 136 -14.98 -4.11 -16.12
N GLU A 137 -15.86 -3.56 -16.98
CA GLU A 137 -16.20 -2.13 -16.98
C GLU A 137 -16.87 -1.68 -15.67
N ARG A 138 -17.76 -2.52 -15.12
CA ARG A 138 -18.46 -2.24 -13.87
C ARG A 138 -17.48 -2.19 -12.71
N HIS A 139 -16.58 -3.17 -12.62
CA HIS A 139 -15.56 -3.20 -11.59
C HIS A 139 -14.69 -1.94 -11.59
N TYR A 140 -14.30 -1.43 -12.76
CA TYR A 140 -13.55 -0.18 -12.88
C TYR A 140 -14.36 1.03 -12.39
N ARG A 141 -15.62 1.16 -12.81
CA ARG A 141 -16.50 2.23 -12.33
C ARG A 141 -16.68 2.18 -10.81
N ASP A 142 -16.89 1.00 -10.26
CA ASP A 142 -17.07 0.80 -8.82
C ASP A 142 -15.78 1.06 -8.04
N ALA A 143 -14.60 0.71 -8.57
CA ALA A 143 -13.32 1.02 -7.94
C ALA A 143 -13.05 2.54 -7.91
N ARG A 144 -13.50 3.28 -8.93
CA ARG A 144 -13.19 4.70 -9.07
C ARG A 144 -13.78 5.59 -7.98
N ILE A 145 -14.88 5.21 -7.34
CA ILE A 145 -15.41 6.03 -6.23
C ILE A 145 -14.56 5.90 -4.96
N THR A 146 -13.83 4.79 -4.81
CA THR A 146 -13.13 4.45 -3.57
C THR A 146 -11.95 5.38 -3.24
N ASN A 147 -11.29 5.94 -4.26
CA ASN A 147 -10.24 6.94 -4.09
C ASN A 147 -10.78 8.39 -4.05
N ILE A 148 -12.10 8.59 -4.07
CA ILE A 148 -12.75 9.91 -4.00
C ILE A 148 -13.41 10.13 -2.64
N TYR A 149 -14.37 9.27 -2.27
CA TYR A 149 -15.13 9.46 -1.03
C TYR A 149 -14.30 9.12 0.22
N GLU A 150 -14.78 9.54 1.39
CA GLU A 150 -14.07 9.36 2.67
C GLU A 150 -12.62 9.90 2.61
N GLY A 151 -12.43 10.98 1.85
CA GLY A 151 -11.18 11.67 1.59
C GLY A 151 -10.43 11.11 0.37
N THR A 152 -10.05 11.99 -0.55
CA THR A 152 -9.27 11.65 -1.73
C THR A 152 -7.92 11.05 -1.39
N SER A 153 -7.25 10.40 -2.35
CA SER A 153 -5.87 9.91 -2.19
C SER A 153 -4.92 10.99 -1.65
N GLN A 154 -5.05 12.24 -2.12
CA GLN A 154 -4.27 13.38 -1.62
C GLN A 154 -4.58 13.68 -0.15
N LEU A 155 -5.85 13.64 0.27
CA LEU A 155 -6.21 13.84 1.67
C LEU A 155 -5.74 12.68 2.56
N GLN A 156 -5.62 11.46 2.04
CA GLN A 156 -5.01 10.36 2.78
C GLN A 156 -3.50 10.58 2.97
N VAL A 157 -2.81 11.12 1.97
CA VAL A 157 -1.39 11.53 2.13
C VAL A 157 -1.25 12.56 3.24
N VAL A 158 -2.08 13.62 3.24
CA VAL A 158 -2.08 14.65 4.29
C VAL A 158 -2.39 14.05 5.67
N ALA A 159 -3.28 13.06 5.75
CA ALA A 159 -3.58 12.39 7.00
C ALA A 159 -2.44 11.48 7.50
N ALA A 160 -1.69 10.83 6.60
CA ALA A 160 -0.62 9.90 6.95
C ALA A 160 0.71 10.60 7.27
N ILE A 161 1.02 11.73 6.63
CA ILE A 161 2.36 12.34 6.66
C ILE A 161 2.86 12.65 8.07
N GLY A 162 1.99 13.05 9.00
CA GLY A 162 2.38 13.32 10.39
C GLY A 162 2.95 12.08 11.10
N GLY A 163 2.43 10.88 10.80
CA GLY A 163 2.98 9.63 11.33
C GLY A 163 4.31 9.23 10.67
N ILE A 164 4.53 9.65 9.43
CA ILE A 164 5.81 9.49 8.74
C ILE A 164 6.87 10.42 9.34
N THR A 165 6.61 11.73 9.37
CA THR A 165 7.59 12.74 9.82
C THR A 165 7.89 12.66 11.32
N SER A 166 6.92 12.24 12.15
CA SER A 166 7.17 11.97 13.58
C SER A 166 8.00 10.71 13.85
N GLY A 167 8.40 9.96 12.81
CA GLY A 167 9.14 8.71 12.93
C GLY A 167 8.32 7.57 13.54
N THR A 168 6.99 7.64 13.47
CA THR A 168 6.12 6.53 13.90
C THR A 168 6.27 5.36 12.93
N ALA A 169 6.38 5.64 11.62
CA ALA A 169 6.62 4.61 10.60
C ALA A 169 7.99 3.94 10.74
N SER A 170 9.08 4.72 10.86
CA SER A 170 10.43 4.15 11.04
C SER A 170 10.50 3.24 12.27
N ARG A 171 9.99 3.69 13.42
CA ARG A 171 9.93 2.86 14.63
C ARG A 171 9.11 1.59 14.45
N PHE A 172 7.97 1.66 13.75
CA PHE A 172 7.20 0.45 13.46
C PHE A 172 8.01 -0.53 12.61
N ILE A 173 8.70 -0.05 11.57
CA ILE A 173 9.52 -0.87 10.67
C ILE A 173 10.67 -1.53 11.46
N GLU A 174 11.38 -0.76 12.27
CA GLU A 174 12.45 -1.23 13.17
C GLU A 174 11.93 -2.30 14.13
N ASP A 175 10.89 -1.99 14.92
CA ASP A 175 10.26 -2.91 15.86
C ASP A 175 9.81 -4.20 15.16
N PHE A 176 9.25 -4.10 13.95
CA PHE A 176 8.75 -5.26 13.21
C PHE A 176 9.88 -6.16 12.71
N ILE A 177 11.00 -5.58 12.27
CA ILE A 177 12.22 -6.30 11.88
C ILE A 177 12.80 -7.02 13.09
N GLU A 178 12.92 -6.33 14.23
CA GLU A 178 13.50 -6.91 15.46
C GLU A 178 12.63 -7.99 16.08
N SER A 179 11.30 -7.86 16.02
CA SER A 179 10.36 -8.76 16.69
C SER A 179 9.88 -9.94 15.84
N THR A 180 10.26 -10.01 14.56
CA THR A 180 9.81 -11.06 13.63
C THR A 180 10.97 -11.93 13.15
N ASP A 181 10.80 -13.25 13.20
CA ASP A 181 11.75 -14.19 12.61
C ASP A 181 11.66 -14.18 11.08
N PHE A 182 12.73 -13.73 10.42
CA PHE A 182 12.91 -13.73 8.97
C PHE A 182 14.02 -14.69 8.49
N SER A 183 14.39 -15.67 9.32
CA SER A 183 15.45 -16.63 8.99
C SER A 183 15.22 -17.40 7.68
N HIS A 184 13.97 -17.59 7.27
CA HIS A 184 13.56 -18.24 6.02
C HIS A 184 13.70 -17.35 4.77
N CYS A 185 14.00 -16.06 4.91
CA CYS A 185 14.08 -15.10 3.80
C CYS A 185 15.16 -14.03 4.01
N LYS A 186 16.32 -14.42 4.56
CA LYS A 186 17.44 -13.51 4.87
C LYS A 186 17.90 -12.64 3.69
N ASP A 187 17.94 -13.21 2.48
CA ASP A 187 18.35 -12.45 1.28
C ASP A 187 17.35 -11.35 0.91
N LEU A 188 16.06 -11.55 1.21
CA LEU A 188 15.03 -10.54 1.05
C LEU A 188 15.11 -9.49 2.16
N LEU A 189 15.44 -9.91 3.39
CA LEU A 189 15.62 -8.99 4.52
C LEU A 189 16.69 -7.93 4.21
N GLY A 190 17.85 -8.33 3.69
CA GLY A 190 18.91 -7.37 3.35
C GLY A 190 18.49 -6.33 2.30
N GLN A 191 17.58 -6.69 1.37
CA GLN A 191 17.00 -5.75 0.41
C GLN A 191 16.02 -4.77 1.08
N VAL A 192 15.20 -5.26 2.00
CA VAL A 192 14.24 -4.45 2.76
C VAL A 192 14.96 -3.50 3.72
N GLU A 193 16.02 -3.95 4.40
CA GLU A 193 16.86 -3.09 5.26
C GLU A 193 17.55 -1.99 4.46
N LYS A 194 18.02 -2.29 3.24
CA LYS A 194 18.54 -1.25 2.33
C LYS A 194 17.46 -0.24 1.94
N ALA A 195 16.25 -0.71 1.65
CA ALA A 195 15.11 0.17 1.34
C ALA A 195 14.70 1.04 2.54
N GLN A 196 14.70 0.48 3.76
CA GLN A 196 14.51 1.21 5.01
C GLN A 196 15.57 2.29 5.19
N LEU A 197 16.85 1.96 5.02
CA LEU A 197 17.94 2.94 5.11
C LEU A 197 17.76 4.10 4.12
N ASN A 198 17.35 3.80 2.89
CA ASN A 198 17.05 4.82 1.87
C ASN A 198 15.86 5.70 2.29
N PHE A 199 14.80 5.10 2.83
CA PHE A 199 13.66 5.82 3.38
C PHE A 199 14.05 6.74 4.53
N ASP A 200 14.83 6.26 5.51
CA ASP A 200 15.24 7.06 6.66
C ASP A 200 16.17 8.22 6.26
N LYS A 201 17.10 7.99 5.33
CA LYS A 201 17.92 9.06 4.73
C LYS A 201 17.06 10.13 4.06
N THR A 202 16.06 9.70 3.30
CA THR A 202 15.13 10.60 2.61
C THR A 202 14.31 11.40 3.61
N LEU A 203 13.86 10.77 4.69
CA LEU A 203 13.09 11.41 5.76
C LEU A 203 13.92 12.45 6.51
N LEU A 204 15.19 12.14 6.81
CA LEU A 204 16.13 13.11 7.40
C LEU A 204 16.30 14.33 6.49
N LYS A 205 16.51 14.10 5.18
CA LYS A 205 16.66 15.20 4.22
C LYS A 205 15.43 16.11 4.18
N ILE A 206 14.22 15.52 4.14
CA ILE A 206 12.97 16.30 4.14
C ILE A 206 12.81 17.12 5.41
N LYS A 207 13.24 16.61 6.57
CA LYS A 207 13.18 17.36 7.85
C LYS A 207 14.11 18.56 7.90
N GLU A 208 15.18 18.56 7.10
CA GLU A 208 16.10 19.70 6.98
C GLU A 208 15.56 20.82 6.07
N ILE A 209 14.53 20.54 5.27
CA ILE A 209 13.95 21.52 4.34
C ILE A 209 13.03 22.47 5.13
N ALA A 210 13.33 23.77 5.08
CA ALA A 210 12.53 24.80 5.74
C ALA A 210 11.20 25.10 5.01
N ASP A 211 11.14 24.87 3.70
CA ASP A 211 9.97 25.16 2.87
C ASP A 211 8.88 24.09 3.05
N ALA A 212 7.79 24.48 3.72
CA ALA A 212 6.66 23.61 4.01
C ALA A 212 5.93 23.11 2.74
N ASP A 213 5.98 23.85 1.63
CA ASP A 213 5.34 23.45 0.38
C ASP A 213 6.15 22.33 -0.29
N VAL A 214 7.48 22.37 -0.21
CA VAL A 214 8.36 21.29 -0.69
C VAL A 214 8.15 20.01 0.13
N VAL A 215 8.02 20.13 1.45
CA VAL A 215 7.71 18.99 2.33
C VAL A 215 6.34 18.39 1.96
N THR A 216 5.34 19.23 1.71
CA THR A 216 3.99 18.79 1.32
C THR A 216 4.00 18.14 -0.06
N TYR A 217 4.72 18.71 -1.02
CA TYR A 217 4.86 18.20 -2.39
C TYR A 217 5.44 16.78 -2.44
N HIS A 218 6.39 16.46 -1.55
CA HIS A 218 6.99 15.13 -1.46
C HIS A 218 6.28 14.16 -0.52
N SER A 219 5.21 14.60 0.14
CA SER A 219 4.51 13.79 1.14
C SER A 219 3.98 12.47 0.58
N ARG A 220 3.46 12.46 -0.66
CA ARG A 220 2.96 11.23 -1.30
C ARG A 220 4.07 10.19 -1.44
N ARG A 221 5.24 10.61 -1.92
CA ARG A 221 6.41 9.73 -2.13
C ARG A 221 6.88 9.10 -0.82
N LEU A 222 6.96 9.90 0.25
CA LEU A 222 7.34 9.40 1.58
C LEU A 222 6.33 8.38 2.12
N VAL A 223 5.03 8.66 1.97
CA VAL A 223 3.96 7.74 2.40
C VAL A 223 4.01 6.45 1.60
N GLU A 224 4.20 6.52 0.28
CA GLU A 224 4.31 5.35 -0.59
C GLU A 224 5.55 4.51 -0.26
N MET A 225 6.72 5.13 -0.03
CA MET A 225 7.94 4.43 0.39
C MET A 225 7.72 3.63 1.68
N ALA A 226 7.16 4.27 2.71
CA ALA A 226 6.88 3.60 3.98
C ALA A 226 5.86 2.46 3.80
N THR A 227 4.82 2.69 3.01
CA THR A 227 3.77 1.69 2.74
C THR A 227 4.35 0.47 2.02
N ASP A 228 5.20 0.68 1.04
CA ASP A 228 5.87 -0.36 0.27
C ASP A 228 6.79 -1.23 1.16
N ILE A 229 7.58 -0.60 2.05
CA ILE A 229 8.45 -1.32 3.00
C ILE A 229 7.60 -2.15 3.97
N VAL A 230 6.52 -1.58 4.51
CA VAL A 230 5.59 -2.29 5.38
C VAL A 230 4.97 -3.51 4.67
N ILE A 231 4.50 -3.36 3.44
CA ILE A 231 3.93 -4.48 2.66
C ILE A 231 4.98 -5.57 2.43
N ALA A 232 6.23 -5.20 2.13
CA ALA A 232 7.32 -6.16 1.96
C ALA A 232 7.55 -6.99 3.24
N LEU A 233 7.58 -6.35 4.40
CA LEU A 233 7.72 -7.03 5.70
C LEU A 233 6.53 -7.95 5.98
N LEU A 234 5.31 -7.51 5.69
CA LEU A 234 4.10 -8.34 5.85
C LEU A 234 4.12 -9.56 4.91
N PHE A 235 4.56 -9.39 3.66
CA PHE A 235 4.74 -10.51 2.74
C PHE A 235 5.82 -11.48 3.20
N MET A 236 6.95 -10.99 3.72
CA MET A 236 7.99 -11.85 4.29
C MET A 236 7.50 -12.63 5.52
N ARG A 237 6.70 -11.98 6.39
CA ARG A 237 6.05 -12.65 7.52
C ARG A 237 5.14 -13.77 7.02
N ASP A 238 4.32 -13.49 6.01
CA ASP A 238 3.37 -14.46 5.45
C ASP A 238 4.07 -15.57 4.64
N ALA A 239 5.28 -15.30 4.11
CA ALA A 239 6.08 -16.23 3.32
C ALA A 239 6.50 -17.50 4.09
N LYS A 240 6.57 -17.43 5.43
CA LYS A 240 6.87 -18.60 6.27
C LYS A 240 5.85 -19.75 6.14
N HIS A 241 4.66 -19.45 5.60
CA HIS A 241 3.55 -20.39 5.52
C HIS A 241 3.38 -21.05 4.15
N SER A 242 4.09 -20.61 3.10
CA SER A 242 3.92 -21.16 1.75
C SER A 242 5.04 -20.77 0.80
N GLU A 243 5.54 -21.73 0.04
CA GLU A 243 6.50 -21.48 -1.06
C GLU A 243 5.97 -20.47 -2.08
N ARG A 244 4.67 -20.49 -2.38
CA ARG A 244 4.04 -19.50 -3.27
C ARG A 244 4.17 -18.08 -2.69
N LYS A 245 4.02 -17.94 -1.37
CA LYS A 245 4.13 -16.64 -0.70
C LYS A 245 5.57 -16.12 -0.70
N ILE A 246 6.57 -17.00 -0.68
CA ILE A 246 7.96 -16.62 -0.94
C ILE A 246 8.08 -15.98 -2.33
N LYS A 247 7.51 -16.59 -3.38
CA LYS A 247 7.54 -16.03 -4.75
C LYS A 247 6.80 -14.71 -4.89
N VAL A 248 5.71 -14.51 -4.16
CA VAL A 248 5.01 -13.22 -4.06
C VAL A 248 5.92 -12.17 -3.42
N ALA A 249 6.59 -12.50 -2.31
CA ALA A 249 7.51 -11.60 -1.62
C ALA A 249 8.70 -11.23 -2.50
N GLU A 250 9.38 -12.22 -3.11
CA GLU A 250 10.49 -12.00 -4.05
C GLU A 250 10.11 -11.01 -5.16
N THR A 251 8.98 -11.26 -5.83
CA THR A 251 8.52 -10.45 -6.96
C THR A 251 8.16 -9.03 -6.53
N PHE A 252 7.47 -8.88 -5.40
CA PHE A 252 7.10 -7.56 -4.88
C PHE A 252 8.33 -6.76 -4.47
N ILE A 253 9.26 -7.37 -3.72
CA ILE A 253 10.46 -6.72 -3.18
C ILE A 253 11.38 -6.26 -4.30
N ALA A 254 11.58 -7.07 -5.34
CA ALA A 254 12.40 -6.70 -6.50
C ALA A 254 11.92 -5.39 -7.15
N LYS A 255 10.59 -5.19 -7.30
CA LYS A 255 10.03 -3.94 -7.84
C LYS A 255 9.98 -2.82 -6.80
N MET A 256 9.77 -3.15 -5.53
CA MET A 256 9.69 -2.18 -4.43
C MET A 256 11.01 -1.42 -4.23
N VAL A 257 12.14 -2.13 -4.23
CA VAL A 257 13.46 -1.50 -4.04
C VAL A 257 13.69 -0.41 -5.09
N THR A 258 13.34 -0.68 -6.35
CA THR A 258 13.44 0.30 -7.44
C THR A 258 12.54 1.51 -7.22
N ARG A 259 11.29 1.32 -6.74
CA ARG A 259 10.38 2.45 -6.43
C ARG A 259 10.91 3.32 -5.30
N VAL A 260 11.45 2.70 -4.25
CA VAL A 260 12.06 3.41 -3.11
C VAL A 260 13.29 4.19 -3.55
N GLU A 261 14.18 3.59 -4.33
CA GLU A 261 15.36 4.26 -4.89
C GLU A 261 14.98 5.42 -5.81
N MET A 262 14.01 5.24 -6.70
CA MET A 262 13.49 6.29 -7.57
C MET A 262 12.94 7.48 -6.78
N ASN A 263 12.11 7.22 -5.76
CA ASN A 263 11.53 8.26 -4.92
C ASN A 263 12.60 9.00 -4.10
N MET A 264 13.57 8.27 -3.53
CA MET A 264 14.72 8.86 -2.85
C MET A 264 15.50 9.78 -3.78
N ASN A 265 15.85 9.32 -4.99
CA ASN A 265 16.61 10.11 -5.95
C ASN A 265 15.87 11.40 -6.34
N PHE A 266 14.56 11.33 -6.52
CA PHE A 266 13.75 12.51 -6.84
C PHE A 266 13.69 13.52 -5.67
N ILE A 267 13.65 13.03 -4.42
CA ILE A 267 13.57 13.89 -3.23
C ILE A 267 14.93 14.49 -2.86
N VAL A 268 16.00 13.71 -2.97
CA VAL A 268 17.35 14.10 -2.55
C VAL A 268 18.11 14.82 -3.67
N GLY A 269 17.70 14.62 -4.92
CA GLY A 269 18.31 15.23 -6.09
C GLY A 269 18.14 16.76 -6.18
N GLU A 270 18.91 17.36 -7.09
CA GLU A 270 18.90 18.81 -7.36
C GLU A 270 17.52 19.32 -7.84
N GLU A 271 16.73 18.42 -8.44
CA GLU A 271 15.36 18.65 -8.95
C GLU A 271 14.27 18.62 -7.86
N SER A 272 14.62 18.45 -6.59
CA SER A 272 13.68 18.43 -5.46
C SER A 272 12.81 19.71 -5.34
N THR A 273 13.17 20.77 -6.07
CA THR A 273 12.57 22.11 -6.07
C THR A 273 11.79 22.47 -7.34
N LEU A 274 11.56 21.51 -8.27
CA LEU A 274 10.73 21.72 -9.48
C LEU A 274 9.27 22.09 -9.17
N LEU A 275 8.88 22.13 -7.89
CA LEU A 275 7.62 22.66 -7.43
C LEU A 275 7.26 23.98 -8.12
N LYS A 276 8.22 24.90 -8.30
CA LYS A 276 7.95 26.23 -8.90
C LYS A 276 7.59 26.18 -10.39
N ASN A 277 8.00 25.14 -11.11
CA ASN A 277 7.75 25.02 -12.55
C ASN A 277 6.26 24.85 -12.87
N TYR A 278 5.42 24.47 -11.89
CA TYR A 278 3.99 24.28 -12.13
C TYR A 278 3.30 25.54 -12.69
N GLN A 279 3.76 26.73 -12.30
CA GLN A 279 3.21 28.00 -12.77
C GLN A 279 3.44 28.16 -14.27
N GLU A 280 4.67 27.90 -14.72
CA GLU A 280 5.02 27.99 -16.14
C GLU A 280 4.37 26.89 -17.00
N ILE A 281 4.16 25.70 -16.42
CA ILE A 281 3.58 24.54 -17.13
C ILE A 281 2.06 24.64 -17.28
N ILE A 282 1.36 25.00 -16.21
CA ILE A 282 -0.11 25.03 -16.20
C ILE A 282 -0.66 26.27 -16.91
N GLY A 283 0.05 27.41 -16.81
CA GLY A 283 -0.39 28.71 -17.32
C GLY A 283 -1.03 29.55 -16.23
#